data_AF-A0A0P1GMI0-F1
#
_entry.id   AF-A0A0P1GMI0-F1
#
_cell.length_a   1.000
_cell.length_b   1.000
_cell.length_c   1.000
_cell.angle_alpha   90.00
_cell.angle_beta   90.00
_cell.angle_gamma   90.00
#
_symmetry.space_group_name_H-M   'P 1'
#
loop_
_entity.id
_entity.type
_entity.pdbx_description
1 polymer ?
#
loop_
_entity_poly.entity_id
_entity_poly.type
_entity_poly.pdbx_seq_one_letter_code
_entity_poly.pdbx_strand_id
1 'polypeptide(L)'
;MSRSPTLRPTLTAALTALSLLALPMAAPAPAVAAGQAAMEQDALWVDVIGHAVAKNSKDKPAARRRALADALIAAGMAGGVQMKSHTVMDKGRIMRDFTMMRAAGSVLRYDRAGEHWNGNTVEVHLRALVAPLHGTACGSRRNIVLVAMAPEMSTAE
;
A
#
# COMPACT_ATOMS: atom_id res chain seq x y z
N MET A 1 4.78 50.83 24.06
CA MET A 1 5.63 49.93 24.88
C MET A 1 5.84 48.67 24.07
N SER A 2 7.01 48.15 23.74
CA SER A 2 8.40 48.57 23.93
C SER A 2 9.17 47.93 22.76
N ARG A 3 9.94 48.73 22.04
CA ARG A 3 10.93 48.30 21.04
C ARG A 3 12.30 48.27 21.72
N SER A 4 13.17 47.37 21.24
CA SER A 4 14.64 47.41 21.36
C SER A 4 15.24 46.92 22.71
N PRO A 5 16.48 46.37 22.77
CA PRO A 5 17.61 46.73 21.89
C PRO A 5 18.54 45.62 21.37
N THR A 6 19.18 45.99 20.26
CA THR A 6 20.45 45.51 19.69
C THR A 6 21.67 46.16 20.37
N LEU A 7 22.78 45.41 20.55
CA LEU A 7 24.24 45.78 20.43
C LEU A 7 25.06 44.74 21.24
N ARG A 8 25.86 43.84 20.63
CA ARG A 8 27.33 43.93 20.31
C ARG A 8 28.25 44.14 21.54
N PRO A 9 29.56 43.76 21.53
CA PRO A 9 30.29 42.68 20.81
C PRO A 9 31.45 42.04 21.67
N THR A 10 32.27 41.19 21.01
CA THR A 10 33.71 40.89 21.25
C THR A 10 34.21 39.96 22.39
N LEU A 11 35.22 39.17 22.00
CA LEU A 11 36.22 38.40 22.77
C LEU A 11 35.68 37.15 23.48
N THR A 12 36.14 35.93 23.18
CA THR A 12 37.47 35.46 23.59
C THR A 12 37.79 34.10 22.93
N ALA A 13 39.07 33.91 22.62
CA ALA A 13 39.80 32.64 22.42
C ALA A 13 39.61 31.86 21.10
N ALA A 14 40.49 32.21 20.15
CA ALA A 14 41.21 31.23 19.34
C ALA A 14 42.14 30.35 20.21
N LEU A 15 42.69 29.27 19.61
CA LEU A 15 43.47 28.13 20.14
C LEU A 15 42.57 26.90 20.34
N THR A 16 42.73 25.77 19.65
CA THR A 16 43.96 25.09 19.22
C THR A 16 43.63 24.11 18.10
N ALA A 17 44.46 24.10 17.04
CA ALA A 17 44.54 23.05 16.04
C ALA A 17 45.55 21.98 16.48
N LEU A 18 45.17 20.69 16.45
CA LEU A 18 45.99 19.46 16.44
C LEU A 18 45.01 18.29 16.68
N SER A 19 44.93 17.15 16.00
CA SER A 19 45.88 16.42 15.16
C SER A 19 45.15 15.29 14.39
N LEU A 20 45.50 15.14 13.11
CA LEU A 20 45.73 13.93 12.31
C LEU A 20 45.19 12.52 12.71
N LEU A 21 44.62 11.85 11.69
CA LEU A 21 44.74 10.42 11.29
C LEU A 21 43.96 9.31 12.04
N ALA A 22 42.87 8.83 11.42
CA ALA A 22 42.49 7.40 11.41
C ALA A 22 41.55 7.05 10.23
N LEU A 23 42.09 6.27 9.28
CA LEU A 23 41.53 5.31 8.31
C LEU A 23 40.10 5.46 7.71
N PRO A 24 39.95 5.36 6.36
CA PRO A 24 38.67 5.04 5.75
C PRO A 24 38.44 3.51 5.75
N MET A 25 37.62 2.99 6.66
CA MET A 25 37.02 1.67 6.43
C MET A 25 35.89 1.84 5.42
N ALA A 26 36.14 1.37 4.20
CA ALA A 26 35.15 1.17 3.16
C ALA A 26 34.06 0.20 3.67
N ALA A 27 32.92 0.75 4.06
CA ALA A 27 31.71 -0.01 4.31
C ALA A 27 31.04 -0.36 2.97
N PRO A 28 30.65 -1.62 2.72
CA PRO A 28 29.85 -1.96 1.55
C PRO A 28 28.46 -1.30 1.66
N ALA A 29 28.05 -0.69 0.55
CA ALA A 29 26.83 0.10 0.39
C ALA A 29 25.54 -0.61 0.83
N PRO A 30 24.53 0.12 1.36
CA PRO A 30 23.21 -0.42 1.61
C PRO A 30 22.45 -0.57 0.28
N ALA A 31 22.59 -1.71 -0.40
CA ALA A 31 21.81 -2.04 -1.60
C ALA A 31 20.29 -2.18 -1.35
N VAL A 32 19.84 -2.09 -0.08
CA VAL A 32 18.41 -2.17 0.29
C VAL A 32 17.69 -0.83 0.12
N ALA A 33 18.40 0.30 0.13
CA ALA A 33 17.78 1.63 0.03
C ALA A 33 17.32 1.99 -1.39
N ALA A 34 17.98 1.45 -2.43
CA ALA A 34 17.66 1.76 -3.82
C ALA A 34 16.29 1.19 -4.26
N GLY A 35 15.86 0.06 -3.67
CA GLY A 35 14.55 -0.52 -3.95
C GLY A 35 13.39 0.28 -3.37
N GLN A 36 13.58 0.91 -2.22
CA GLN A 36 12.56 1.73 -1.56
C GLN A 36 12.39 3.10 -2.23
N ALA A 37 13.50 3.73 -2.63
CA ALA A 37 13.48 5.03 -3.29
C ALA A 37 12.76 5.01 -4.65
N ALA A 38 12.79 3.89 -5.37
CA ALA A 38 12.10 3.73 -6.65
C ALA A 38 10.58 3.56 -6.49
N MET A 39 10.10 2.93 -5.40
CA MET A 39 8.66 2.79 -5.12
C MET A 39 8.02 4.11 -4.69
N GLU A 40 8.80 5.04 -4.14
CA GLU A 40 8.28 6.31 -3.61
C GLU A 40 8.06 7.37 -4.70
N GLN A 41 8.65 7.21 -5.90
CA GLN A 41 8.50 8.17 -7.00
C GLN A 41 7.09 8.21 -7.59
N ASP A 42 6.30 7.14 -7.42
CA ASP A 42 4.93 7.02 -7.92
C ASP A 42 3.91 6.84 -6.78
N ALA A 43 4.30 7.20 -5.55
CA ALA A 43 3.47 7.05 -4.37
C ALA A 43 2.40 8.15 -4.29
N LEU A 44 1.13 7.75 -4.16
CA LEU A 44 -0.04 8.62 -4.08
C LEU A 44 -0.66 8.58 -2.69
N TRP A 45 -0.98 9.75 -2.14
CA TRP A 45 -1.82 9.85 -0.95
C TRP A 45 -3.28 9.66 -1.34
N VAL A 46 -3.93 8.68 -0.71
CA VAL A 46 -5.36 8.39 -0.88
C VAL A 46 -6.07 8.51 0.46
N ASP A 47 -7.21 9.19 0.45
CA ASP A 47 -8.10 9.29 1.60
C ASP A 47 -9.23 8.25 1.43
N VAL A 48 -9.38 7.36 2.42
CA VAL A 48 -10.32 6.25 2.37
C VAL A 48 -11.10 6.13 3.67
N ILE A 49 -12.26 5.50 3.57
CA ILE A 49 -13.15 5.23 4.71
C ILE A 49 -13.40 3.72 4.73
N GLY A 50 -13.17 3.10 5.88
CA GLY A 50 -13.51 1.70 6.13
C GLY A 50 -14.65 1.59 7.11
N HIS A 51 -15.48 0.56 6.93
CA HIS A 51 -16.69 0.36 7.71
C HIS A 51 -16.72 -1.01 8.36
N ALA A 52 -17.29 -1.11 9.56
CA ALA A 52 -17.63 -2.40 10.15
C ALA A 52 -18.80 -2.28 11.12
N VAL A 53 -19.58 -3.35 11.21
CA VAL A 53 -20.69 -3.46 12.16
C VAL A 53 -20.25 -4.33 13.34
N ALA A 54 -20.44 -3.83 14.56
CA ALA A 54 -20.31 -4.62 15.77
C ALA A 54 -21.54 -5.51 15.95
N LYS A 55 -21.39 -6.72 16.48
CA LYS A 55 -22.52 -7.61 16.80
C LYS A 55 -23.17 -7.21 18.13
N ASN A 56 -22.36 -6.72 19.07
CA ASN A 56 -22.78 -6.28 20.40
C ASN A 56 -21.72 -5.32 20.99
N SER A 57 -21.96 -4.80 22.20
CA SER A 57 -21.04 -3.87 22.87
C SER A 57 -19.64 -4.44 23.12
N LYS A 58 -19.52 -5.75 23.39
CA LYS A 58 -18.23 -6.44 23.59
C LYS A 58 -17.43 -6.61 22.29
N ASP A 59 -18.11 -6.64 21.14
CA ASP A 59 -17.51 -6.78 19.81
C ASP A 59 -17.00 -5.43 19.24
N LYS A 60 -17.26 -4.30 19.91
CA LYS A 60 -16.83 -2.97 19.43
C LYS A 60 -15.32 -2.88 19.10
N PRO A 61 -14.40 -3.41 19.93
CA PRO A 61 -12.96 -3.40 19.58
C PRO A 61 -12.62 -4.25 18.35
N ALA A 62 -13.34 -5.36 18.14
CA ALA A 62 -13.13 -6.22 16.97
C ALA A 62 -13.75 -5.60 15.70
N ALA A 63 -14.89 -4.92 15.81
CA ALA A 63 -15.46 -4.12 14.73
C ALA A 63 -14.49 -3.01 14.30
N ARG A 64 -13.88 -2.29 15.25
CA ARG A 64 -12.84 -1.28 14.96
C ARG A 64 -11.67 -1.86 14.15
N ARG A 65 -11.16 -3.04 14.54
CA ARG A 65 -10.09 -3.72 13.78
C ARG A 65 -10.54 -4.13 12.38
N ARG A 66 -11.79 -4.58 12.23
CA ARG A 66 -12.38 -4.93 10.93
C ARG A 66 -12.54 -3.69 10.03
N ALA A 67 -13.01 -2.57 10.56
CA ALA A 67 -13.13 -1.32 9.80
C ALA A 67 -11.77 -0.78 9.37
N LEU A 68 -10.74 -0.91 10.22
CA LEU A 68 -9.37 -0.55 9.83
C LEU A 68 -8.85 -1.45 8.71
N ALA A 69 -9.08 -2.77 8.79
CA ALA A 69 -8.70 -3.70 7.75
C ALA A 69 -9.41 -3.41 6.42
N ASP A 70 -10.71 -3.10 6.48
CA ASP A 70 -11.51 -2.67 5.35
C ASP A 70 -10.95 -1.39 4.69
N ALA A 71 -10.64 -0.37 5.50
CA ALA A 71 -10.00 0.87 5.03
C ALA A 71 -8.67 0.60 4.31
N LEU A 72 -7.82 -0.28 4.85
CA LEU A 72 -6.53 -0.62 4.24
C LEU A 72 -6.70 -1.39 2.91
N ILE A 73 -7.70 -2.27 2.81
CA ILE A 73 -8.03 -2.96 1.55
C ILE A 73 -8.50 -1.94 0.52
N ALA A 74 -9.39 -1.02 0.90
CA ALA A 74 -9.84 0.07 0.04
C ALA A 74 -8.69 0.97 -0.43
N ALA A 75 -7.75 1.32 0.45
CA ALA A 75 -6.54 2.07 0.07
C ALA A 75 -5.70 1.33 -0.97
N GLY A 76 -5.46 0.02 -0.78
CA GLY A 76 -4.72 -0.79 -1.73
C GLY A 76 -5.39 -0.89 -3.11
N MET A 77 -6.73 -0.90 -3.15
CA MET A 77 -7.48 -0.85 -4.41
C MET A 77 -7.48 0.55 -5.05
N ALA A 78 -7.54 1.62 -4.24
CA ALA A 78 -7.49 2.99 -4.72
C ALA A 78 -6.13 3.32 -5.37
N GLY A 79 -5.04 2.72 -4.89
CA GLY A 79 -3.71 2.80 -5.52
C GLY A 79 -3.56 1.96 -6.78
N GLY A 80 -4.63 1.33 -7.27
CA GLY A 80 -4.67 0.60 -8.53
C GLY A 80 -5.21 -0.81 -8.39
N VAL A 81 -5.82 -1.31 -9.46
CA VAL A 81 -6.40 -2.65 -9.54
C VAL A 81 -5.99 -3.30 -10.85
N GLN A 82 -5.55 -4.55 -10.77
CA GLN A 82 -5.41 -5.43 -11.92
C GLN A 82 -6.68 -6.29 -12.03
N MET A 83 -7.40 -6.14 -13.13
CA MET A 83 -8.61 -6.92 -13.43
C MET A 83 -8.36 -7.81 -14.65
N LYS A 84 -8.76 -9.08 -14.55
CA LYS A 84 -8.71 -10.04 -15.66
C LYS A 84 -10.06 -10.73 -15.77
N SER A 85 -10.62 -10.75 -16.98
CA SER A 85 -11.89 -11.39 -17.26
C SER A 85 -11.74 -12.44 -18.35
N HIS A 86 -12.46 -13.54 -18.20
CA HIS A 86 -12.48 -14.67 -19.12
C HIS A 86 -13.93 -15.05 -19.41
N THR A 87 -14.32 -14.91 -20.67
CA THR A 87 -15.65 -15.27 -21.14
C THR A 87 -15.55 -16.49 -22.06
N VAL A 88 -16.35 -17.51 -21.79
CA VAL A 88 -16.49 -18.73 -22.59
C VAL A 88 -17.84 -18.70 -23.28
N MET A 89 -17.83 -18.75 -24.62
CA MET A 89 -19.03 -18.75 -25.45
C MET A 89 -19.13 -20.07 -26.23
N ASP A 90 -20.35 -20.61 -26.34
CA ASP A 90 -20.69 -21.74 -27.22
C ASP A 90 -21.93 -21.38 -28.05
N LYS A 91 -21.87 -21.59 -29.38
CA LYS A 91 -22.97 -21.31 -30.33
C LYS A 91 -23.66 -19.94 -30.13
N GLY A 92 -22.88 -18.90 -29.82
CA GLY A 92 -23.38 -17.54 -29.59
C GLY A 92 -24.02 -17.32 -28.20
N ARG A 93 -24.01 -18.32 -27.31
CA ARG A 93 -24.44 -18.21 -25.91
C ARG A 93 -23.23 -18.15 -24.99
N ILE A 94 -23.23 -17.19 -24.07
CA ILE A 94 -22.23 -17.13 -22.98
C ILE A 94 -22.51 -18.30 -22.03
N MET A 95 -21.59 -19.26 -21.98
CA MET A 95 -21.67 -20.43 -21.10
C MET A 95 -21.07 -20.15 -19.73
N ARG A 96 -20.01 -19.34 -19.68
CA ARG A 96 -19.39 -18.91 -18.43
C ARG A 96 -18.73 -17.56 -18.60
N ASP A 97 -18.86 -16.71 -17.59
CA ASP A 97 -18.06 -15.51 -17.45
C ASP A 97 -17.42 -15.50 -16.08
N PHE A 98 -16.17 -15.05 -16.00
CA PHE A 98 -15.41 -15.04 -14.78
C PHE A 98 -14.45 -13.85 -14.76
N THR A 99 -14.53 -13.05 -13.69
CA THR A 99 -13.71 -11.87 -13.50
C THR A 99 -12.92 -11.98 -12.19
N MET A 100 -11.60 -11.86 -12.26
CA MET A 100 -10.69 -11.74 -11.12
C MET A 100 -10.23 -10.31 -10.97
N MET A 101 -10.37 -9.78 -9.76
CA MET A 101 -9.86 -8.47 -9.38
C MET A 101 -8.78 -8.63 -8.31
N ARG A 102 -7.68 -7.90 -8.46
CA ARG A 102 -6.57 -7.88 -7.50
C ARG A 102 -6.11 -6.45 -7.26
N ALA A 103 -6.01 -6.07 -5.98
CA ALA A 103 -5.35 -4.83 -5.59
C ALA A 103 -3.91 -4.81 -6.10
N ALA A 104 -3.55 -3.75 -6.80
CA ALA A 104 -2.24 -3.53 -7.38
C ALA A 104 -1.44 -2.48 -6.62
N GLY A 105 -2.03 -1.81 -5.62
CA GLY A 105 -1.33 -0.88 -4.74
C GLY A 105 -0.78 -1.56 -3.49
N SER A 106 0.40 -1.11 -3.06
CA SER A 106 1.00 -1.45 -1.76
C SER A 106 0.92 -0.25 -0.82
N VAL A 107 0.34 -0.44 0.37
CA VAL A 107 0.30 0.61 1.41
C VAL A 107 1.68 0.71 2.07
N LEU A 108 2.37 1.83 1.88
CA LEU A 108 3.69 2.08 2.46
C LEU A 108 3.58 2.70 3.86
N ARG A 109 2.63 3.63 4.02
CA ARG A 109 2.34 4.32 5.27
C ARG A 109 0.86 4.61 5.35
N TYR A 110 0.32 4.65 6.56
CA TYR A 110 -1.02 5.16 6.80
C TYR A 110 -1.07 5.99 8.08
N ASP A 111 -1.88 7.04 8.04
CA ASP A 111 -2.19 7.90 9.17
C ASP A 111 -3.70 7.83 9.43
N ARG A 112 -4.06 7.56 10.68
CA ARG A 112 -5.46 7.47 11.08
C ARG A 112 -6.00 8.86 11.36
N ALA A 113 -6.86 9.35 10.48
CA ALA A 113 -7.47 10.67 10.59
C ALA A 113 -8.56 10.72 11.67
N GLY A 114 -9.33 9.63 11.83
CA GLY A 114 -10.40 9.62 12.82
C GLY A 114 -11.22 8.34 12.85
N GLU A 115 -12.19 8.30 13.76
CA GLU A 115 -13.21 7.26 13.83
C GLU A 115 -14.53 7.87 14.28
N HIS A 116 -15.62 7.47 13.64
CA HIS A 116 -16.98 7.85 13.98
C HIS A 116 -17.84 6.60 14.23
N TRP A 117 -18.68 6.64 15.25
CA TRP A 117 -19.66 5.59 15.52
C TRP A 117 -21.06 6.08 15.18
N ASN A 118 -21.71 5.37 14.29
CA ASN A 118 -23.13 5.53 14.00
C ASN A 118 -23.88 4.28 14.48
N GLY A 119 -24.45 4.36 15.68
CA GLY A 119 -25.11 3.24 16.34
C GLY A 119 -24.14 2.08 16.59
N ASN A 120 -24.30 1.00 15.82
CA ASN A 120 -23.46 -0.20 15.91
C ASN A 120 -22.43 -0.32 14.77
N THR A 121 -22.41 0.66 13.87
CA THR A 121 -21.45 0.75 12.77
C THR A 121 -20.34 1.72 13.14
N VAL A 122 -19.10 1.33 12.87
CA VAL A 122 -17.93 2.18 13.01
C VAL A 122 -17.38 2.52 11.63
N GLU A 123 -17.06 3.80 11.46
CA GLU A 123 -16.42 4.36 10.27
C GLU A 123 -15.04 4.84 10.66
N VAL A 124 -14.01 4.39 9.96
CA VAL A 124 -12.61 4.77 10.22
C VAL A 124 -12.09 5.53 9.01
N HIS A 125 -11.71 6.79 9.24
CA HIS A 125 -11.09 7.63 8.22
C HIS A 125 -9.57 7.43 8.25
N LEU A 126 -9.01 7.08 7.10
CA LEU A 126 -7.60 6.77 6.95
C LEU A 126 -7.05 7.55 5.76
N ARG A 127 -5.85 8.10 5.95
CA ARG A 127 -5.03 8.65 4.88
C ARG A 127 -3.86 7.72 4.65
N ALA A 128 -3.73 7.14 3.46
CA ALA A 128 -2.73 6.14 3.14
C ALA A 128 -1.83 6.61 2.00
N LEU A 129 -0.52 6.39 2.13
CA LEU A 129 0.44 6.53 1.05
C LEU A 129 0.58 5.19 0.35
N VAL A 130 0.16 5.13 -0.91
CA VAL A 130 0.08 3.90 -1.69
C VAL A 130 0.96 4.03 -2.92
N ALA A 131 1.84 3.06 -3.12
CA ALA A 131 2.65 2.95 -4.34
C ALA A 131 2.13 1.82 -5.22
N PRO A 132 2.16 1.96 -6.55
CA PRO A 132 1.90 0.85 -7.45
C PRO A 132 2.88 -0.31 -7.18
N LEU A 133 2.34 -1.52 -7.12
CA LEU A 133 3.13 -2.74 -6.97
C LEU A 133 3.71 -3.08 -8.36
N HIS A 134 4.91 -2.57 -8.64
CA HIS A 134 5.64 -2.92 -9.85
C HIS A 134 6.21 -4.34 -9.73
N GLY A 135 5.65 -5.26 -10.53
CA GLY A 135 6.12 -6.65 -10.62
C GLY A 135 5.39 -7.64 -9.71
N THR A 136 5.71 -8.92 -9.87
CA THR A 136 5.19 -9.97 -9.00
C THR A 136 6.00 -9.98 -7.70
N ALA A 137 5.41 -9.55 -6.59
CA ALA A 137 5.98 -9.71 -5.25
C ALA A 137 6.28 -11.19 -4.88
N CYS A 138 5.77 -12.14 -5.67
CA CYS A 138 6.20 -13.53 -5.69
C CYS A 138 7.26 -13.71 -6.76
N GLY A 139 8.45 -14.21 -6.39
CA GLY A 139 9.48 -14.64 -7.32
C GLY A 139 8.92 -15.57 -8.42
N SER A 140 9.54 -15.50 -9.60
CA SER A 140 9.20 -16.21 -10.85
C SER A 140 8.24 -17.40 -10.66
N ARG A 141 7.00 -17.22 -11.12
CA ARG A 141 5.94 -18.22 -10.99
C ARG A 141 6.31 -19.48 -11.78
N ARG A 142 6.09 -20.65 -11.17
CA ARG A 142 5.95 -21.92 -11.91
C ARG A 142 4.83 -21.76 -12.93
N ASN A 143 5.18 -21.88 -14.21
CA ASN A 143 4.24 -21.80 -15.31
C ASN A 143 3.43 -23.11 -15.35
N ILE A 144 2.15 -23.05 -14.97
CA ILE A 144 1.25 -24.19 -15.15
C ILE A 144 0.62 -24.03 -16.53
N VAL A 145 1.01 -24.90 -17.45
CA VAL A 145 0.40 -25.02 -18.78
C VAL A 145 -0.82 -25.91 -18.65
N LEU A 146 -2.02 -25.32 -18.70
CA LEU A 146 -3.27 -26.07 -18.86
C LEU A 146 -3.59 -26.22 -20.35
N VAL A 147 -3.78 -27.47 -20.79
CA VAL A 147 -4.29 -27.80 -22.12
C VAL A 147 -5.71 -28.34 -21.94
N ALA A 148 -6.69 -27.71 -22.57
CA ALA A 148 -8.07 -28.20 -22.62
C ALA A 148 -8.40 -28.56 -24.07
N MET A 149 -8.87 -29.78 -24.30
CA MET A 149 -9.32 -30.24 -25.61
C MET A 149 -10.80 -29.92 -25.80
N ALA A 150 -11.20 -29.50 -27.01
CA ALA A 150 -12.60 -29.26 -27.34
C ALA A 150 -13.38 -30.58 -27.35
N PRO A 151 -14.61 -30.63 -26.82
CA PRO A 151 -15.43 -31.84 -26.85
C PRO A 151 -15.94 -32.08 -28.29
N GLU A 152 -15.75 -33.29 -28.80
CA GLU A 152 -16.43 -33.72 -30.03
C GLU A 152 -17.87 -34.12 -29.71
N MET A 153 -18.83 -33.48 -30.39
CA MET A 153 -20.26 -33.76 -30.26
C MET A 153 -20.70 -34.49 -31.52
N SER A 154 -20.89 -35.82 -31.44
CA SER A 154 -21.53 -36.61 -32.49
C SER A 154 -23.00 -36.80 -32.14
N THR A 155 -23.90 -36.35 -33.03
CA THR A 155 -25.32 -36.74 -32.99
C THR A 155 -25.46 -38.02 -33.79
N ALA A 156 -25.71 -39.13 -33.11
CA ALA A 156 -26.09 -40.37 -33.78
C ALA A 156 -27.46 -40.16 -34.45
N GLU A 157 -27.46 -40.30 -35.76
CA GLU A 157 -28.65 -40.37 -36.61
C GLU A 157 -29.17 -41.82 -36.66
#